data_AF-A0A1S1CPZ3-F1
#
_entry.id   AF-A0A1S1CPZ3-F1
#
_cell.length_a   1.000
_cell.length_b   1.000
_cell.length_c   1.000
_cell.angle_alpha   90.00
_cell.angle_beta   90.00
_cell.angle_gamma   90.00
#
_symmetry.space_group_name_H-M   'P 1'
#
loop_
_entity.id
_entity.type
_entity.pdbx_description
1 polymer ?
#
loop_
_entity_poly.entity_id
_entity_poly.type
_entity_poly.pdbx_seq_one_letter_code
_entity_poly.pdbx_strand_id
1 'polypeptide(L)'
;MRDEAQERLELLSAIQDLGYESLRYSIFNEYGPGEWEVVIEFDDSKQVYNVYATMDRASYNKKLEFDNFEDAKNKFIEKLDLTVEINKLFVENGEVPEYSSPLWDKIEADIENMKCIVEQEIEKRHYESLHYVLFDETKQLPWAFHLYQKNGKFYVDGRDDRSYIVGHSKEYDNFGSAKKDFFEKLELVIETNKLNIQLGLPVEYTSPLWDEKEDN
;
A
#
# COMPACT_ATOMS: atom_id res chain seq x y z
N MET A 1 -12.23 -28.12 -29.14
CA MET A 1 -13.45 -27.46 -28.63
C MET A 1 -12.96 -26.42 -27.66
N ARG A 2 -13.40 -25.17 -27.77
CA ARG A 2 -12.99 -24.10 -26.85
C ARG A 2 -13.35 -24.49 -25.41
N ASP A 3 -12.43 -24.24 -24.49
CA ASP A 3 -12.67 -24.42 -23.05
C ASP A 3 -12.62 -23.05 -22.38
N GLU A 4 -13.77 -22.38 -22.34
CA GLU A 4 -13.89 -21.04 -21.76
C GLU A 4 -13.45 -21.00 -20.29
N ALA A 5 -13.72 -22.06 -19.52
CA ALA A 5 -13.39 -22.09 -18.11
C ALA A 5 -11.86 -22.11 -17.92
N GLN A 6 -11.16 -22.89 -18.74
CA GLN A 6 -9.71 -22.92 -18.76
C GLN A 6 -9.12 -21.58 -19.20
N GLU A 7 -9.63 -20.98 -20.28
CA GLU A 7 -9.17 -19.68 -20.78
C GLU A 7 -9.38 -18.56 -19.75
N ARG A 8 -10.54 -18.54 -19.08
CA ARG A 8 -10.84 -17.60 -18.00
C ARG A 8 -9.86 -17.76 -16.84
N LEU A 9 -9.56 -19.00 -16.44
CA LEU A 9 -8.62 -19.27 -15.36
C LEU A 9 -7.20 -18.78 -15.71
N GLU A 10 -6.76 -18.96 -16.95
CA GLU A 10 -5.46 -18.48 -17.40
C GLU A 10 -5.34 -16.96 -17.41
N LEU A 11 -6.40 -16.24 -17.81
CA LEU A 11 -6.45 -14.78 -17.74
C LEU A 11 -6.41 -14.29 -16.30
N LEU A 12 -7.20 -14.89 -15.41
CA LEU A 12 -7.22 -14.52 -13.99
C LEU A 12 -5.88 -14.79 -13.30
N SER A 13 -5.22 -15.91 -13.62
CA SER A 13 -3.87 -16.21 -13.12
C SER A 13 -2.88 -15.14 -13.58
N ALA A 14 -2.89 -14.77 -14.86
CA ALA A 14 -1.99 -13.73 -15.37
C ALA A 14 -2.23 -12.37 -14.71
N ILE A 15 -3.48 -11.99 -14.49
CA ILE A 15 -3.84 -10.76 -13.76
C ILE A 15 -3.28 -10.79 -12.33
N GLN A 16 -3.43 -11.92 -11.62
CA GLN A 16 -2.92 -12.09 -10.27
C GLN A 16 -1.38 -12.05 -10.23
N ASP A 17 -0.72 -12.75 -11.15
CA ASP A 17 0.75 -12.78 -11.23
C ASP A 17 1.35 -11.39 -11.50
N LEU A 18 0.60 -10.52 -12.19
CA LEU A 18 0.99 -9.14 -12.47
C LEU A 18 0.55 -8.13 -11.39
N GLY A 19 -0.27 -8.55 -10.42
CA GLY A 19 -0.83 -7.65 -9.39
C GLY A 19 -1.90 -6.69 -9.92
N TYR A 20 -2.63 -7.08 -10.96
CA TYR A 20 -3.61 -6.26 -11.68
C TYR A 20 -5.06 -6.44 -11.20
N GLU A 21 -5.26 -7.02 -10.02
CA GLU A 21 -6.59 -7.36 -9.49
C GLU A 21 -7.48 -6.15 -9.25
N SER A 22 -6.87 -4.97 -9.10
CA SER A 22 -7.57 -3.69 -8.93
C SER A 22 -7.95 -3.01 -10.25
N LEU A 23 -7.48 -3.53 -11.40
CA LEU A 23 -7.90 -3.01 -12.70
C LEU A 23 -9.32 -3.43 -13.02
N ARG A 24 -10.02 -2.59 -13.79
CA ARG A 24 -11.34 -2.90 -14.31
C ARG A 24 -11.22 -3.72 -15.60
N TYR A 25 -11.81 -4.90 -15.61
CA TYR A 25 -11.80 -5.76 -16.79
C TYR A 25 -13.07 -6.62 -16.89
N SER A 26 -13.37 -7.03 -18.13
CA SER A 26 -14.44 -7.97 -18.46
C SER A 26 -13.86 -9.15 -19.25
N ILE A 27 -14.03 -10.37 -18.72
CA ILE A 27 -13.58 -11.62 -19.35
C ILE A 27 -14.82 -12.46 -19.66
N PHE A 28 -15.11 -12.65 -20.95
CA PHE A 28 -16.24 -13.43 -21.45
C PHE A 28 -17.55 -13.10 -20.72
N ASN A 29 -17.87 -11.81 -20.62
CA ASN A 29 -19.01 -11.31 -19.87
C ASN A 29 -20.26 -11.22 -20.76
N GLU A 30 -21.36 -11.85 -20.34
CA GLU A 30 -22.63 -11.84 -21.08
C GLU A 30 -23.41 -10.53 -20.94
N TYR A 31 -23.15 -9.75 -19.89
CA TYR A 31 -23.92 -8.54 -19.56
C TYR A 31 -23.35 -7.26 -20.19
N GLY A 32 -22.30 -7.39 -21.01
CA GLY A 32 -21.57 -6.29 -21.60
C GLY A 32 -20.63 -5.58 -20.59
N PRO A 33 -19.66 -4.80 -21.11
CA PRO A 33 -18.67 -4.15 -20.26
C PRO A 33 -19.17 -2.86 -19.61
N GLY A 34 -18.56 -2.51 -18.48
CA GLY A 34 -18.72 -1.24 -17.79
C GLY A 34 -17.87 -0.11 -18.38
N GLU A 35 -17.82 1.02 -17.66
CA GLU A 35 -16.94 2.15 -17.99
C GLU A 35 -15.50 1.84 -17.57
N TRP A 36 -14.55 2.21 -18.45
CA TRP A 36 -13.11 2.08 -18.21
C TRP A 36 -12.62 0.65 -17.96
N GLU A 37 -13.22 -0.32 -18.66
CA GLU A 37 -12.84 -1.74 -18.61
C GLU A 37 -11.98 -2.15 -19.81
N VAL A 38 -10.95 -2.97 -19.57
CA VAL A 38 -10.33 -3.76 -20.63
C VAL A 38 -11.14 -5.04 -20.83
N VAL A 39 -11.52 -5.33 -22.07
CA VAL A 39 -12.49 -6.38 -22.39
C VAL A 39 -11.85 -7.42 -23.30
N ILE A 40 -12.06 -8.69 -22.96
CA ILE A 40 -11.84 -9.84 -23.85
C ILE A 40 -13.13 -10.66 -23.92
N GLU A 41 -13.64 -10.83 -25.13
CA GLU A 41 -14.86 -11.59 -25.42
C GLU A 41 -14.64 -12.52 -26.62
N PHE A 42 -15.50 -13.54 -26.77
CA PHE A 42 -15.48 -14.44 -27.90
C PHE A 42 -16.77 -14.25 -28.72
N ASP A 43 -16.63 -13.99 -30.02
CA ASP A 43 -17.77 -13.86 -30.95
C ASP A 43 -18.07 -15.24 -31.56
N ASP A 44 -19.11 -15.90 -31.06
CA ASP A 44 -19.53 -17.22 -31.56
C ASP A 44 -19.94 -17.23 -33.03
N SER A 45 -20.43 -16.11 -33.57
CA SER A 45 -20.86 -16.05 -34.98
C SER A 45 -19.67 -16.02 -35.93
N LYS A 46 -18.60 -15.34 -35.53
CA LYS A 46 -17.37 -15.19 -36.31
C LYS A 46 -16.27 -16.19 -35.93
N GLN A 47 -16.39 -16.83 -34.78
CA GLN A 47 -15.37 -17.71 -34.18
C GLN A 47 -14.02 -16.98 -33.95
N VAL A 48 -14.08 -15.74 -33.44
CA VAL A 48 -12.88 -14.91 -33.14
C VAL A 48 -12.96 -14.30 -31.75
N TYR A 49 -11.80 -14.02 -31.16
CA TYR A 49 -11.68 -13.23 -29.94
C TYR A 49 -11.68 -11.75 -30.27
N ASN A 50 -12.38 -10.95 -29.47
CA ASN A 50 -12.36 -9.50 -29.54
C ASN A 50 -11.72 -8.92 -28.29
N VAL A 51 -10.74 -8.04 -28.46
CA VAL A 51 -10.07 -7.33 -27.37
C VAL A 51 -10.17 -5.82 -27.57
N TYR A 52 -10.64 -5.10 -26.56
CA TYR A 52 -10.85 -3.65 -26.61
C TYR A 52 -10.81 -3.04 -25.20
N ALA A 53 -10.87 -1.71 -25.13
CA ALA A 53 -11.04 -0.98 -23.88
C ALA A 53 -12.24 -0.06 -24.03
N THR A 54 -13.01 0.08 -22.95
CA THR A 54 -14.10 1.04 -22.86
C THR A 54 -13.63 2.34 -22.22
N MET A 55 -14.38 3.42 -22.47
CA MET A 55 -14.16 4.76 -21.95
C MET A 55 -15.45 5.22 -21.23
N ASP A 56 -15.61 6.53 -21.02
CA ASP A 56 -16.84 7.12 -20.49
C ASP A 56 -18.09 6.55 -21.17
N ARG A 57 -19.11 6.23 -20.35
CA ARG A 57 -20.39 5.64 -20.78
C ARG A 57 -20.24 4.30 -21.52
N ALA A 58 -19.20 3.54 -21.16
CA ALA A 58 -18.84 2.24 -21.75
C ALA A 58 -18.62 2.31 -23.27
N SER A 59 -18.28 3.49 -23.80
CA SER A 59 -18.01 3.67 -25.22
C SER A 59 -16.67 3.04 -25.61
N TYR A 60 -16.52 2.60 -26.86
CA TYR A 60 -15.25 2.03 -27.36
C TYR A 60 -14.98 2.49 -28.79
N ASN A 61 -13.70 2.60 -29.16
CA ASN A 61 -13.30 3.00 -30.51
C ASN A 61 -13.32 1.83 -31.50
N LYS A 62 -12.46 0.83 -31.29
CA LYS A 62 -12.30 -0.32 -32.19
C LYS A 62 -12.05 -1.59 -31.40
N LYS A 63 -12.70 -2.67 -31.82
CA LYS A 63 -12.40 -4.04 -31.40
C LYS A 63 -11.27 -4.62 -32.24
N LEU A 64 -10.28 -5.18 -31.57
CA LEU A 64 -9.20 -5.93 -32.22
C LEU A 64 -9.62 -7.41 -32.26
N GLU A 65 -9.69 -7.97 -33.46
CA GLU A 65 -10.10 -9.36 -33.71
C GLU A 65 -8.87 -10.27 -33.77
N PHE A 66 -8.95 -11.45 -33.16
CA PHE A 66 -7.90 -12.46 -33.12
C PHE A 66 -8.47 -13.87 -33.35
N ASP A 67 -7.77 -14.67 -34.14
CA ASP A 67 -8.21 -16.04 -34.48
C ASP A 67 -7.82 -17.08 -33.41
N ASN A 68 -6.96 -16.72 -32.45
CA ASN A 68 -6.51 -17.61 -31.40
C ASN A 68 -6.45 -16.91 -30.04
N PHE A 69 -6.58 -17.72 -28.98
CA PHE A 69 -6.65 -17.23 -27.61
C PHE A 69 -5.34 -16.60 -27.13
N GLU A 70 -4.19 -17.16 -27.52
CA GLU A 70 -2.89 -16.69 -27.03
C GLU A 70 -2.59 -15.26 -27.48
N ASP A 71 -2.85 -14.94 -28.75
CA ASP A 71 -2.70 -13.56 -29.26
C ASP A 71 -3.70 -12.60 -28.60
N ALA A 72 -4.94 -13.05 -28.39
CA ALA A 72 -5.96 -12.25 -27.72
C ALA A 72 -5.60 -11.97 -26.25
N LYS A 73 -5.13 -12.99 -25.52
CA LYS A 73 -4.63 -12.89 -24.15
C LYS A 73 -3.46 -11.90 -24.07
N ASN A 74 -2.47 -12.03 -24.95
CA ASN A 74 -1.33 -11.11 -24.99
C ASN A 74 -1.78 -9.66 -25.24
N LYS A 75 -2.72 -9.44 -26.16
CA LYS A 75 -3.27 -8.09 -26.40
C LYS A 75 -4.07 -7.56 -25.22
N PHE A 76 -4.81 -8.43 -24.53
CA PHE A 76 -5.60 -8.08 -23.36
C PHE A 76 -4.69 -7.61 -22.22
N ILE A 77 -3.61 -8.35 -21.94
CA ILE A 77 -2.61 -7.97 -20.93
C ILE A 77 -1.91 -6.67 -21.33
N GLU A 78 -1.49 -6.51 -22.60
CA GLU A 78 -0.89 -5.26 -23.09
C GLU A 78 -1.80 -4.04 -22.86
N LYS A 79 -3.12 -4.21 -22.99
CA LYS A 79 -4.07 -3.12 -22.69
C LYS A 79 -4.20 -2.82 -21.20
N LEU A 80 -4.11 -3.83 -20.34
CA LEU A 80 -4.05 -3.63 -18.90
C LEU A 80 -2.78 -2.88 -18.50
N ASP A 81 -1.63 -3.24 -19.08
CA ASP A 81 -0.36 -2.52 -18.90
C ASP A 81 -0.50 -1.05 -19.29
N LEU A 82 -1.04 -0.77 -20.48
CA LEU A 82 -1.28 0.59 -20.95
C LEU A 82 -2.21 1.38 -20.02
N THR A 83 -3.21 0.73 -19.43
CA THR A 83 -4.12 1.37 -18.46
C THR A 83 -3.34 1.85 -17.24
N VAL A 84 -2.42 1.03 -16.73
CA VAL A 84 -1.53 1.42 -15.62
C VAL A 84 -0.63 2.58 -16.00
N GLU A 85 0.01 2.52 -17.17
CA GLU A 85 0.93 3.57 -17.64
C GLU A 85 0.23 4.92 -17.80
N ILE A 86 -0.96 4.94 -18.43
CA ILE A 86 -1.73 6.15 -18.67
C ILE A 86 -2.18 6.79 -17.34
N ASN A 87 -2.74 5.99 -16.43
CA ASN A 87 -3.24 6.52 -15.17
C ASN A 87 -2.11 6.98 -14.25
N LYS A 88 -0.94 6.32 -14.26
CA LYS A 88 0.27 6.82 -13.60
C LYS A 88 0.68 8.18 -14.17
N LEU A 89 0.71 8.32 -15.49
CA LEU A 89 1.06 9.58 -16.15
C LEU A 89 0.09 10.72 -15.78
N PHE A 90 -1.22 10.45 -15.71
CA PHE A 90 -2.20 11.42 -15.22
C PHE A 90 -1.88 11.88 -13.80
N VAL A 91 -1.64 10.93 -12.89
CA VAL A 91 -1.30 11.23 -11.49
C VAL A 91 0.03 11.98 -11.35
N GLU A 92 1.03 11.68 -12.19
CA GLU A 92 2.31 12.40 -12.25
C GLU A 92 2.14 13.85 -12.74
N ASN A 93 1.26 14.07 -13.72
CA ASN A 93 0.94 15.39 -14.26
C ASN A 93 -0.03 16.20 -13.37
N GLY A 94 -0.53 15.63 -12.26
CA GLY A 94 -1.52 16.25 -11.39
C GLY A 94 -2.95 16.25 -11.95
N GLU A 95 -3.21 15.40 -12.94
CA GLU A 95 -4.52 15.14 -13.52
C GLU A 95 -5.26 14.04 -12.75
N VAL A 96 -6.58 13.95 -12.95
CA VAL A 96 -7.41 12.94 -12.30
C VAL A 96 -7.36 11.65 -13.11
N PRO A 97 -7.01 10.50 -12.52
CA PRO A 97 -7.03 9.22 -13.22
C PRO A 97 -8.45 8.83 -13.63
N GLU A 98 -8.58 7.93 -14.60
CA GLU A 98 -9.86 7.40 -15.11
C GLU A 98 -10.69 6.78 -13.98
N TYR A 99 -10.02 6.14 -13.02
CA TYR A 99 -10.58 5.66 -11.76
C TYR A 99 -9.50 5.52 -10.69
N SER A 100 -9.89 5.36 -9.42
CA SER A 100 -8.95 5.09 -8.31
C SER A 100 -8.46 3.65 -8.34
N SER A 101 -7.17 3.45 -8.16
CA SER A 101 -6.52 2.14 -8.03
C SER A 101 -5.19 2.27 -7.30
N PRO A 102 -4.82 1.33 -6.40
CA PRO A 102 -3.51 1.30 -5.75
C PRO A 102 -2.32 1.21 -6.71
N LEU A 103 -2.55 0.91 -8.00
CA LEU A 103 -1.49 0.82 -9.00
C LEU A 103 -0.94 2.18 -9.44
N TRP A 104 -1.69 3.27 -9.23
CA TRP A 104 -1.27 4.64 -9.52
C TRP A 104 -1.64 5.64 -8.43
N ASP A 105 -2.50 5.26 -7.49
CA ASP A 105 -2.73 6.05 -6.28
C ASP A 105 -1.39 6.12 -5.50
N LYS A 106 -0.91 7.33 -5.23
CA LYS A 106 0.42 7.57 -4.66
C LYS A 106 0.52 6.97 -3.25
N ILE A 107 1.19 5.83 -3.11
CA ILE A 107 1.60 5.25 -1.82
C ILE A 107 2.35 6.30 -0.95
N GLU A 108 3.09 7.22 -1.58
CA GLU A 108 3.75 8.34 -0.88
C GLU A 108 2.76 9.31 -0.21
N ALA A 109 1.61 9.60 -0.85
CA ALA A 109 0.57 10.43 -0.26
C ALA A 109 -0.10 9.70 0.92
N ASP A 110 -0.24 8.37 0.83
CA ASP A 110 -0.73 7.55 1.93
C ASP A 110 0.26 7.51 3.11
N ILE A 111 1.56 7.38 2.84
CA ILE A 111 2.62 7.44 3.87
C ILE A 111 2.61 8.80 4.58
N GLU A 112 2.53 9.90 3.84
CA GLU A 112 2.52 11.24 4.44
C GLU A 112 1.25 11.47 5.26
N ASN A 113 0.10 10.98 4.79
CA ASN A 113 -1.15 11.03 5.56
C ASN A 113 -1.07 10.18 6.84
N MET A 114 -0.55 8.95 6.74
CA MET A 114 -0.33 8.07 7.90
C MET A 114 0.64 8.70 8.90
N LYS A 115 1.73 9.30 8.44
CA LYS A 115 2.68 10.04 9.26
C LYS A 115 2.01 11.20 9.99
N CYS A 116 1.23 12.02 9.28
CA CYS A 116 0.45 13.11 9.88
C CYS A 116 -0.50 12.62 10.98
N ILE A 117 -1.19 11.49 10.76
CA ILE A 117 -2.07 10.87 11.78
C ILE A 117 -1.29 10.46 13.05
N VAL A 118 -0.07 9.94 12.90
CA VAL A 118 0.77 9.59 14.05
C VAL A 118 1.27 10.84 14.76
N GLU A 119 1.75 11.85 14.02
CA GLU A 119 2.26 13.11 14.57
C GLU A 119 1.17 13.87 15.37
N GLN A 120 -0.06 13.94 14.86
CA GLN A 120 -1.18 14.55 15.58
C GLN A 120 -1.50 13.83 16.90
N GLU A 121 -1.40 12.50 16.92
CA GLU A 121 -1.62 11.71 18.13
C GLU A 121 -0.48 11.90 19.15
N ILE A 122 0.76 12.03 18.68
CA ILE A 122 1.93 12.36 19.51
C ILE A 122 1.75 13.74 20.16
N GLU A 123 1.35 14.75 19.38
CA GLU A 123 1.10 16.11 19.90
C GLU A 123 -0.04 16.10 20.93
N LYS A 124 -1.15 15.42 20.63
CA LYS A 124 -2.29 15.29 21.53
C LYS A 124 -1.93 14.63 22.87
N ARG A 125 -0.95 13.72 22.88
CA ARG A 125 -0.48 13.00 24.07
C ARG A 125 0.72 13.66 24.74
N HIS A 126 1.26 14.72 24.15
CA HIS A 126 2.49 15.39 24.56
C HIS A 126 3.72 14.47 24.56
N TYR A 127 3.86 13.63 23.53
CA TYR A 127 4.94 12.64 23.39
C TYR A 127 6.12 13.13 22.54
N GLU A 128 6.19 14.43 22.24
CA GLU A 128 7.17 15.02 21.31
C GLU A 128 8.62 14.87 21.80
N SER A 129 8.82 14.69 23.11
CA SER A 129 10.14 14.49 23.71
C SER A 129 10.63 13.04 23.66
N LEU A 130 9.81 12.08 23.21
CA LEU A 130 10.24 10.69 23.03
C LEU A 130 11.09 10.54 21.77
N HIS A 131 12.01 9.59 21.80
CA HIS A 131 12.76 9.19 20.60
C HIS A 131 11.92 8.26 19.73
N TYR A 132 11.57 8.71 18.53
CA TYR A 132 10.88 7.89 17.54
C TYR A 132 11.24 8.27 16.10
N VAL A 133 10.99 7.35 15.17
CA VAL A 133 11.18 7.54 13.73
C VAL A 133 9.95 7.04 12.97
N LEU A 134 9.42 7.87 12.08
CA LEU A 134 8.25 7.54 11.25
C LEU A 134 8.66 7.41 9.79
N PHE A 135 8.34 6.26 9.20
CA PHE A 135 8.46 5.94 7.78
C PHE A 135 9.85 6.16 7.17
N ASP A 136 10.90 6.00 7.98
CA ASP A 136 12.30 5.99 7.54
C ASP A 136 13.03 4.78 8.17
N GLU A 137 13.24 3.73 7.36
CA GLU A 137 13.96 2.52 7.75
C GLU A 137 15.46 2.78 7.98
N THR A 138 16.01 3.82 7.34
CA THR A 138 17.46 4.03 7.25
C THR A 138 18.01 4.88 8.39
N LYS A 139 17.16 5.69 9.02
CA LYS A 139 17.55 6.56 10.13
C LYS A 139 18.07 5.71 11.30
N GLN A 140 19.21 6.11 11.84
CA GLN A 140 19.85 5.45 12.98
C GLN A 140 19.71 6.37 14.19
N LEU A 141 18.53 6.38 14.83
CA LEU A 141 18.29 7.16 16.04
C LEU A 141 18.39 6.20 17.25
N PRO A 142 19.39 6.38 18.15
CA PRO A 142 19.51 5.55 19.34
C PRO A 142 18.28 5.65 20.25
N TRP A 143 17.93 4.55 20.90
CA TRP A 143 16.79 4.43 21.82
C TRP A 143 15.42 4.73 21.20
N ALA A 144 15.34 4.82 19.87
CA ALA A 144 14.09 5.15 19.20
C ALA A 144 13.22 3.92 18.93
N PHE A 145 11.91 4.12 18.93
CA PHE A 145 11.00 3.21 18.25
C PHE A 145 10.77 3.66 16.81
N HIS A 146 10.83 2.72 15.88
CA HIS A 146 10.57 2.93 14.47
C HIS A 146 9.20 2.38 14.10
N LEU A 147 8.45 3.14 13.30
CA LEU A 147 7.27 2.67 12.58
C LEU A 147 7.49 2.94 11.10
N TYR A 148 7.58 1.91 10.27
CA TYR A 148 7.83 2.07 8.83
C TYR A 148 7.07 1.03 7.99
N GLN A 149 7.03 1.26 6.69
CA GLN A 149 6.43 0.34 5.72
C GLN A 149 7.50 -0.22 4.80
N LYS A 150 7.43 -1.52 4.52
CA LYS A 150 8.31 -2.20 3.56
C LYS A 150 7.55 -3.34 2.92
N ASN A 151 7.63 -3.47 1.59
CA ASN A 151 6.98 -4.55 0.83
C ASN A 151 5.49 -4.74 1.15
N GLY A 152 4.75 -3.64 1.33
CA GLY A 152 3.31 -3.68 1.64
C GLY A 152 2.96 -4.07 3.09
N LYS A 153 3.95 -4.31 3.95
CA LYS A 153 3.79 -4.60 5.38
C LYS A 153 4.27 -3.44 6.24
N PHE A 154 3.76 -3.36 7.46
CA PHE A 154 4.19 -2.39 8.45
C PHE A 154 5.06 -3.05 9.52
N TYR A 155 6.06 -2.33 9.99
CA TYR A 155 7.03 -2.83 10.96
C TYR A 155 7.13 -1.87 12.14
N VAL A 156 7.21 -2.45 13.34
CA VAL A 156 7.54 -1.74 14.58
C VAL A 156 8.76 -2.39 15.22
N ASP A 157 9.80 -1.61 15.49
CA ASP A 157 10.98 -2.06 16.23
C ASP A 157 11.54 -0.99 17.17
N GLY A 158 12.31 -1.43 18.16
CA GLY A 158 13.02 -0.57 19.09
C GLY A 158 14.53 -0.67 18.87
N ARG A 159 15.25 0.41 19.17
CA ARG A 159 16.69 0.55 18.96
C ARG A 159 17.45 0.64 20.28
N ASP A 160 18.66 0.07 20.35
CA ASP A 160 19.57 0.25 21.49
C ASP A 160 20.41 1.55 21.37
N ASP A 161 21.38 1.74 22.27
CA ASP A 161 22.32 2.86 22.27
C ASP A 161 23.16 2.96 20.99
N ARG A 162 23.35 1.84 20.29
CA ARG A 162 24.11 1.73 19.03
C ARG A 162 23.22 1.71 17.81
N SER A 163 21.92 1.94 17.98
CA SER A 163 20.89 1.88 16.94
C SER A 163 20.67 0.47 16.33
N TYR A 164 21.12 -0.58 17.01
CA TYR A 164 20.76 -1.95 16.62
C TYR A 164 19.32 -2.27 17.01
N ILE A 165 18.66 -3.08 16.18
CA ILE A 165 17.32 -3.57 16.47
C ILE A 165 17.38 -4.45 17.73
N VAL A 166 16.62 -4.06 18.75
CA VAL A 166 16.47 -4.85 19.97
C VAL A 166 15.51 -6.00 19.70
N GLY A 167 16.05 -7.22 19.60
CA GLY A 167 15.27 -8.41 19.29
C GLY A 167 14.92 -8.51 17.81
N HIS A 168 13.63 -8.56 17.49
CA HIS A 168 13.14 -8.68 16.11
C HIS A 168 12.06 -7.62 15.83
N SER A 169 12.08 -7.07 14.61
CA SER A 169 11.01 -6.19 14.14
C SER A 169 9.71 -6.97 14.05
N LYS A 170 8.64 -6.41 14.62
CA LYS A 170 7.31 -7.01 14.60
C LYS A 170 6.57 -6.54 13.35
N GLU A 171 6.06 -7.51 12.58
CA GLU A 171 5.37 -7.27 11.30
C GLU A 171 3.85 -7.18 11.47
N TYR A 172 3.21 -6.34 10.67
CA TYR A 172 1.77 -6.14 10.62
C TYR A 172 1.25 -6.03 9.19
N ASP A 173 0.06 -6.57 8.99
CA ASP A 173 -0.66 -6.50 7.70
C ASP A 173 -1.35 -5.15 7.44
N ASN A 174 -1.54 -4.33 8.48
CA ASN A 174 -2.26 -3.06 8.36
C ASN A 174 -1.71 -1.98 9.30
N PHE A 175 -1.89 -0.72 8.89
CA PHE A 175 -1.44 0.46 9.61
C PHE A 175 -2.06 0.60 11.01
N GLY A 176 -3.35 0.31 11.16
CA GLY A 176 -4.06 0.47 12.43
C GLY A 176 -3.45 -0.38 13.56
N SER A 177 -3.14 -1.64 13.26
CA SER A 177 -2.46 -2.55 14.19
C SER A 177 -1.05 -2.09 14.51
N ALA A 178 -0.27 -1.68 13.50
CA ALA A 178 1.10 -1.22 13.69
C ALA A 178 1.16 0.08 14.51
N LYS A 179 0.32 1.06 14.19
CA LYS A 179 0.17 2.32 14.94
C LYS A 179 -0.14 2.02 16.41
N LYS A 180 -1.09 1.12 16.68
CA LYS A 180 -1.49 0.77 18.05
C LYS A 180 -0.30 0.22 18.85
N ASP A 181 0.40 -0.79 18.33
CA ASP A 181 1.56 -1.38 19.02
C ASP A 181 2.69 -0.35 19.19
N PHE A 182 2.93 0.49 18.19
CA PHE A 182 3.90 1.58 18.29
C PHE A 182 3.61 2.51 19.48
N PHE A 183 2.36 2.96 19.68
CA PHE A 183 2.01 3.78 20.85
C PHE A 183 2.08 3.00 22.18
N GLU A 184 1.70 1.73 22.21
CA GLU A 184 1.87 0.87 23.40
C GLU A 184 3.35 0.76 23.80
N LYS A 185 4.28 0.75 22.83
CA LYS A 185 5.73 0.79 23.10
C LYS A 185 6.19 2.13 23.66
N LEU A 186 5.71 3.24 23.10
CA LEU A 186 6.03 4.58 23.62
C LEU A 186 5.54 4.77 25.07
N GLU A 187 4.34 4.28 25.38
CA GLU A 187 3.80 4.28 26.75
C GLU A 187 4.70 3.49 27.72
N LEU A 188 5.16 2.31 27.29
CA LEU A 188 6.06 1.48 28.10
C LEU A 188 7.40 2.17 28.40
N VAL A 189 7.94 2.97 27.47
CA VAL A 189 9.17 3.75 27.70
C VAL A 189 8.96 4.76 28.82
N ILE A 190 7.83 5.46 28.81
CA ILE A 190 7.50 6.45 29.85
C ILE A 190 7.41 5.76 31.21
N GLU A 191 6.65 4.67 31.30
CA GLU A 191 6.47 3.93 32.55
C GLU A 191 7.79 3.37 33.09
N THR A 192 8.61 2.80 32.20
CA THR A 192 9.91 2.22 32.56
C THR A 192 10.88 3.28 33.08
N ASN A 193 10.98 4.43 32.40
CA ASN A 193 11.90 5.48 32.82
C ASN A 193 11.46 6.17 34.12
N LYS A 194 10.15 6.33 34.36
CA LYS A 194 9.62 6.76 35.67
C LYS A 194 10.02 5.80 36.79
N LEU A 195 9.89 4.49 36.55
CA LEU A 195 10.29 3.48 37.53
C LEU A 195 11.80 3.50 37.77
N ASN A 196 12.62 3.64 36.72
CA ASN A 196 14.07 3.74 36.85
C ASN A 196 14.47 4.90 37.75
N ILE A 197 13.88 6.09 37.56
CA ILE A 197 14.14 7.25 38.42
C ILE A 197 13.78 6.96 39.88
N GLN A 198 12.61 6.35 40.13
CA GLN A 198 12.19 5.98 41.50
C GLN A 198 13.16 5.00 42.16
N LEU A 199 13.81 4.14 41.38
CA LEU A 199 14.79 3.16 41.85
C LEU A 199 16.23 3.70 41.89
N GLY A 200 16.46 4.96 41.48
CA GLY A 200 17.81 5.53 41.35
C GLY A 200 18.65 4.89 40.23
N LEU A 201 17.98 4.30 39.23
CA LEU A 201 18.59 3.71 38.05
C LEU A 201 18.75 4.77 36.93
N PRO A 202 19.73 4.60 36.04
CA PRO A 202 19.88 5.49 34.89
C PRO A 202 18.69 5.38 33.93
N VAL A 203 18.38 6.49 33.26
CA VAL A 203 17.43 6.57 32.14
C VAL A 203 18.19 6.72 30.82
N GLU A 204 17.57 6.30 29.73
CA GLU A 204 18.18 6.26 28.39
C GLU A 204 18.48 7.66 27.84
N TYR A 205 17.56 8.59 28.09
CA TYR A 205 17.65 10.00 27.71
C TYR A 205 16.76 10.86 28.60
N THR A 206 17.01 12.17 28.58
CA THR A 206 16.21 13.17 29.31
C THR A 206 14.90 13.46 28.58
N SER A 207 13.80 13.54 29.32
CA SER A 207 12.48 13.88 28.81
C SER A 207 11.61 14.46 29.93
N PRO A 208 10.85 15.56 29.68
CA PRO A 208 9.89 16.11 30.64
C PRO A 208 8.77 15.13 31.03
N LEU A 209 8.63 13.99 30.34
CA LEU A 209 7.65 12.96 30.65
C LEU A 209 7.99 12.15 31.92
N TRP A 210 9.25 12.18 32.36
CA TRP A 210 9.71 11.49 33.58
C TRP A 210 10.74 12.29 34.38
N ASP A 211 11.42 13.26 33.75
CA ASP A 211 12.22 14.25 34.46
C ASP A 211 11.25 15.23 35.12
N GLU A 212 10.90 14.99 36.38
CA GLU A 212 10.17 15.99 37.17
C GLU A 212 10.93 17.32 37.11
N LYS A 213 10.22 18.41 36.78
CA LYS A 213 10.70 19.73 37.19
C LYS A 213 10.51 19.79 38.70
N GLU A 214 11.60 19.82 39.46
CA GLU A 214 11.54 20.44 40.78
C GLU A 214 11.15 21.91 40.55
N ASP A 215 9.87 22.23 40.73
CA ASP A 215 9.47 23.61 41.04
C ASP A 215 10.03 23.93 42.44
N ASN A 216 11.26 24.45 42.50
CA ASN A 216 11.86 25.10 43.66
C ASN A 216 12.64 26.35 43.24
#